data_AF-A0A564ZNB6-F1
#
_entry.id   AF-A0A564ZNB6-F1
#
_cell.length_a   1.000
_cell.length_b   1.000
_cell.length_c   1.000
_cell.angle_alpha   90.00
_cell.angle_beta   90.00
_cell.angle_gamma   90.00
#
_symmetry.space_group_name_H-M   'P 1'
#
loop_
_entity.id
_entity.type
_entity.pdbx_description
1 polymer ?
#
loop_
_entity_poly.entity_id
_entity_poly.type
_entity_poly.pdbx_seq_one_letter_code
_entity_poly.pdbx_strand_id
1 'polypeptide(L)'
;MTKLAPNGGSLVYSTFLGGSRSDWGHAITVDNEDHAYVTGGTLSDDFPTTPGARDTSPKGHGDAFVTKLTPDGASLVYSTFLGGNEYDIGFGIAMDADGHAYVTGRTKSLNFPTTPGAVDTSYNGWGDAFVTKLAPTGFSLVYSTFLGGNQHDWGEAITIDKEGHAYVTGGTKSPDFPTTPGALGSALKGDGDAFVTRYEL
;
A
#
# COMPACT_ATOMS: atom_id res chain seq x y z
N MET A 1 -13.01 -8.07 8.10
CA MET A 1 -12.78 -8.99 6.97
C MET A 1 -13.82 -10.09 7.00
N THR A 2 -14.29 -10.53 5.83
CA THR A 2 -15.33 -11.58 5.71
C THR A 2 -15.01 -12.50 4.53
N LYS A 3 -15.05 -13.82 4.76
CA LYS A 3 -15.04 -14.84 3.72
C LYS A 3 -16.40 -15.50 3.67
N LEU A 4 -17.02 -15.51 2.49
CA LEU A 4 -18.28 -16.21 2.23
C LEU A 4 -18.00 -17.62 1.72
N ALA A 5 -18.91 -18.54 2.00
CA ALA A 5 -18.91 -19.82 1.29
C ALA A 5 -19.08 -19.54 -0.22
N PRO A 6 -18.50 -20.36 -1.13
CA PRO A 6 -18.56 -20.09 -2.57
C PRO A 6 -19.99 -19.99 -3.13
N ASN A 7 -20.97 -20.62 -2.47
CA ASN A 7 -22.39 -20.54 -2.83
C ASN A 7 -23.10 -19.29 -2.26
N GLY A 8 -22.40 -18.43 -1.52
CA GLY A 8 -22.94 -17.25 -0.84
C GLY A 8 -23.88 -17.56 0.34
N GLY A 9 -24.06 -18.83 0.70
CA GLY A 9 -25.09 -19.27 1.66
C GLY A 9 -24.68 -19.12 3.14
N SER A 10 -23.41 -18.90 3.43
CA SER A 10 -22.92 -18.75 4.80
C SER A 10 -21.63 -17.92 4.86
N LEU A 11 -21.33 -17.43 6.07
CA LEU A 11 -20.00 -16.91 6.42
C LEU A 11 -19.09 -18.12 6.71
N VAL A 12 -17.94 -18.19 6.06
CA VAL A 12 -16.85 -19.10 6.46
C VAL A 12 -16.17 -18.50 7.70
N TYR A 13 -15.81 -17.22 7.63
CA TYR A 13 -15.41 -16.43 8.79
C TYR A 13 -15.76 -14.96 8.59
N SER A 14 -15.87 -14.23 9.70
CA SER A 14 -15.93 -12.77 9.71
C SER A 14 -15.32 -12.25 11.00
N THR A 15 -14.41 -11.28 10.90
CA THR A 15 -13.70 -10.72 12.06
C THR A 15 -13.44 -9.22 11.88
N PHE A 16 -13.18 -8.54 12.99
CA PHE A 16 -12.68 -7.17 13.00
C PHE A 16 -11.15 -7.16 12.95
N LEU A 17 -10.58 -6.17 12.26
CA LEU A 17 -9.15 -5.89 12.21
C LEU A 17 -8.99 -4.40 12.50
N GLY A 18 -8.46 -4.05 13.65
CA GLY A 18 -8.41 -2.68 14.14
C GLY A 18 -7.99 -2.60 15.61
N GLY A 19 -7.79 -1.37 16.09
CA GLY A 19 -7.45 -1.04 17.47
C GLY A 19 -8.52 -0.16 18.13
N SER A 20 -8.09 0.71 19.03
CA SER A 20 -8.95 1.56 19.87
C SER A 20 -9.51 2.80 19.16
N ARG A 21 -8.96 3.19 18.01
CA ARG A 21 -9.38 4.36 17.23
C ARG A 21 -9.93 3.92 15.87
N SER A 22 -10.09 4.86 14.93
CA SER A 22 -10.64 4.54 13.61
C SER A 22 -9.63 3.78 12.76
N ASP A 23 -10.09 2.69 12.15
CA ASP A 23 -9.32 1.88 11.21
C ASP A 23 -10.16 1.60 9.96
N TRP A 24 -9.52 1.67 8.80
CA TRP A 24 -10.16 1.46 7.51
C TRP A 24 -9.36 0.45 6.69
N GLY A 25 -10.00 -0.65 6.27
CA GLY A 25 -9.44 -1.55 5.25
C GLY A 25 -9.89 -1.11 3.86
N HIS A 26 -8.93 -0.82 2.97
CA HIS A 26 -9.21 -0.28 1.64
C HIS A 26 -9.10 -1.31 0.52
N ALA A 27 -8.11 -2.19 0.59
CA ALA A 27 -7.92 -3.22 -0.43
C ALA A 27 -7.48 -4.55 0.18
N ILE A 28 -7.76 -5.62 -0.57
CA ILE A 28 -7.49 -7.00 -0.18
C ILE A 28 -7.05 -7.82 -1.39
N THR A 29 -6.12 -8.75 -1.19
CA THR A 29 -5.80 -9.84 -2.12
C THR A 29 -5.67 -11.15 -1.34
N VAL A 30 -5.69 -12.30 -2.02
CA VAL A 30 -5.66 -13.63 -1.39
C VAL A 30 -4.65 -14.52 -2.11
N ASP A 31 -3.85 -15.28 -1.36
CA ASP A 31 -2.89 -16.24 -1.93
C ASP A 31 -3.53 -17.61 -2.21
N ASN A 32 -2.76 -18.49 -2.87
CA ASN A 32 -3.21 -19.84 -3.22
C ASN A 32 -3.39 -20.76 -2.00
N GLU A 33 -2.96 -20.32 -0.81
CA GLU A 33 -3.14 -21.00 0.46
C GLU A 33 -4.28 -20.37 1.28
N ASP A 34 -5.11 -19.52 0.66
CA ASP A 34 -6.25 -18.82 1.25
C ASP A 34 -5.90 -17.75 2.30
N HIS A 35 -4.63 -17.34 2.43
CA HIS A 35 -4.29 -16.21 3.29
C HIS A 35 -4.71 -14.90 2.65
N ALA A 36 -5.40 -14.07 3.42
CA ALA A 36 -5.81 -12.74 2.98
C ALA A 36 -4.79 -11.67 3.38
N TYR A 37 -4.41 -10.84 2.42
CA TYR A 37 -3.54 -9.68 2.59
C TYR A 37 -4.39 -8.41 2.51
N VAL A 38 -4.29 -7.52 3.49
CA VAL A 38 -5.08 -6.29 3.57
C VAL A 38 -4.16 -5.10 3.74
N THR A 39 -4.50 -4.01 3.07
CA THR A 39 -3.96 -2.68 3.38
C THR A 39 -5.07 -1.69 3.68
N GLY A 40 -4.68 -0.60 4.31
CA GLY A 40 -5.61 0.41 4.77
C GLY A 40 -4.90 1.53 5.53
N GLY A 41 -5.66 2.26 6.35
CA GLY A 41 -5.15 3.27 7.27
C GLY A 41 -5.66 3.04 8.68
N THR A 42 -4.86 3.37 9.67
CA THR A 42 -5.22 3.25 11.08
C THR A 42 -4.80 4.50 11.86
N LEU A 43 -5.68 4.96 12.75
CA LEU A 43 -5.36 5.99 13.74
C LEU A 43 -4.99 5.38 15.10
N SER A 44 -4.97 4.05 15.21
CA SER A 44 -4.88 3.32 16.47
C SER A 44 -3.43 3.00 16.83
N ASP A 45 -2.97 3.51 17.98
CA ASP A 45 -1.63 3.18 18.51
C ASP A 45 -1.51 1.71 18.91
N ASP A 46 -2.65 1.05 19.15
CA ASP A 46 -2.80 -0.35 19.52
C ASP A 46 -3.32 -1.22 18.37
N PHE A 47 -3.18 -0.78 17.11
CA PHE A 47 -3.49 -1.64 15.95
C PHE A 47 -2.67 -2.94 16.04
N PRO A 48 -3.29 -4.12 15.80
CA PRO A 48 -2.64 -5.38 16.06
C PRO A 48 -1.47 -5.62 15.10
N THR A 49 -0.28 -5.79 15.67
CA THR A 49 0.98 -6.11 14.96
C THR A 49 1.51 -7.47 15.39
N THR A 50 2.47 -8.01 14.65
CA THR A 50 3.13 -9.29 14.97
C THR A 50 4.55 -9.10 15.50
N PRO A 51 5.06 -9.98 16.38
CA PRO A 51 6.45 -9.97 16.78
C PRO A 51 7.39 -10.00 15.56
N GLY A 52 8.41 -9.15 15.56
CA GLY A 52 9.35 -9.02 14.43
C GLY A 52 8.85 -8.17 13.26
N ALA A 53 7.63 -7.60 13.34
CA ALA A 53 7.17 -6.59 12.39
C ALA A 53 8.20 -5.46 12.24
N ARG A 54 8.29 -4.91 11.02
CA ARG A 54 9.18 -3.79 10.72
C ARG A 54 8.92 -2.63 11.67
N ASP A 55 7.64 -2.29 11.83
CA ASP A 55 7.17 -1.23 12.69
C ASP A 55 5.98 -1.76 13.53
N THR A 56 6.09 -1.69 14.86
CA THR A 56 5.09 -2.18 15.81
C THR A 56 4.25 -1.08 16.45
N SER A 57 4.51 0.17 16.09
CA SER A 57 3.77 1.37 16.53
C SER A 57 3.68 2.33 15.35
N PRO A 58 2.60 3.13 15.24
CA PRO A 58 2.54 4.18 14.24
C PRO A 58 3.66 5.20 14.50
N LYS A 59 4.15 5.81 13.43
CA LYS A 59 5.18 6.85 13.51
C LYS A 59 4.59 8.26 13.50
N GLY A 60 3.34 8.40 13.03
CA GLY A 60 2.67 9.68 12.89
C GLY A 60 1.25 9.72 13.46
N HIS A 61 0.45 10.62 12.90
CA HIS A 61 -0.95 10.80 13.30
C HIS A 61 -1.89 9.68 12.84
N GLY A 62 -1.43 8.85 11.91
CA GLY A 62 -2.10 7.67 11.41
C GLY A 62 -1.33 7.11 10.21
N ASP A 63 -1.08 5.82 10.21
CA ASP A 63 -0.19 5.18 9.24
C ASP A 63 -0.97 4.18 8.37
N ALA A 64 -0.41 3.87 7.20
CA ALA A 64 -0.88 2.72 6.47
C ALA A 64 -0.52 1.44 7.23
N PHE A 65 -1.24 0.36 6.97
CA PHE A 65 -0.87 -0.96 7.47
C PHE A 65 -0.82 -1.99 6.35
N VAL A 66 -0.08 -3.07 6.59
CA VAL A 66 -0.13 -4.28 5.77
C VAL A 66 -0.28 -5.48 6.70
N THR A 67 -1.38 -6.22 6.52
CA THR A 67 -1.73 -7.38 7.34
C THR A 67 -1.94 -8.60 6.47
N LYS A 68 -1.30 -9.73 6.82
CA LYS A 68 -1.62 -11.06 6.30
C LYS A 68 -2.28 -11.90 7.39
N LEU A 69 -3.46 -12.45 7.12
CA LEU A 69 -4.18 -13.34 8.07
C LEU A 69 -4.06 -14.81 7.69
N THR A 70 -4.23 -15.67 8.70
CA THR A 70 -4.41 -17.11 8.49
C THR A 70 -5.66 -17.40 7.65
N PRO A 71 -5.75 -18.55 6.97
CA PRO A 71 -6.84 -18.86 6.05
C PRO A 71 -8.24 -18.93 6.69
N ASP A 72 -8.29 -19.16 8.01
CA ASP A 72 -9.49 -19.15 8.84
C ASP A 72 -9.84 -17.76 9.40
N GLY A 73 -9.01 -16.75 9.15
CA GLY A 73 -9.15 -15.40 9.67
C GLY A 73 -8.99 -15.27 11.19
N ALA A 74 -8.49 -16.31 11.87
CA ALA A 74 -8.41 -16.36 13.34
C ALA A 74 -7.13 -15.72 13.90
N SER A 75 -6.08 -15.55 13.09
CA SER A 75 -4.79 -15.05 13.55
C SER A 75 -4.05 -14.26 12.47
N LEU A 76 -3.03 -13.51 12.88
CA LEU A 76 -2.15 -12.78 11.99
C LEU A 76 -0.95 -13.67 11.63
N VAL A 77 -0.67 -13.83 10.34
CA VAL A 77 0.62 -14.35 9.86
C VAL A 77 1.69 -13.28 10.02
N TYR A 78 1.38 -12.06 9.56
CA TYR A 78 2.14 -10.86 9.91
C TYR A 78 1.23 -9.62 9.89
N SER A 79 1.63 -8.58 10.61
CA SER A 79 1.00 -7.26 10.53
C SER A 79 1.99 -6.18 10.94
N THR A 80 2.14 -5.15 10.11
CA THR A 80 3.08 -4.04 10.31
C THR A 80 2.45 -2.72 9.90
N PHE A 81 2.90 -1.64 10.53
CA PHE A 81 2.69 -0.28 10.02
C PHE A 81 3.59 0.00 8.80
N LEU A 82 3.16 0.92 7.96
CA LEU A 82 3.88 1.48 6.81
C LEU A 82 3.60 2.98 6.76
N GLY A 83 4.56 3.78 7.23
CA GLY A 83 4.38 5.23 7.32
C GLY A 83 5.58 5.94 7.92
N GLY A 84 5.47 7.26 8.02
CA GLY A 84 6.38 8.19 8.67
C GLY A 84 5.63 9.05 9.70
N ASN A 85 6.06 10.29 9.88
CA ASN A 85 5.60 11.12 11.00
C ASN A 85 4.26 11.82 10.76
N GLU A 86 3.68 11.72 9.57
CA GLU A 86 2.42 12.34 9.17
C GLU A 86 1.41 11.28 8.71
N TYR A 87 0.27 11.71 8.16
CA TYR A 87 -0.76 10.78 7.70
C TYR A 87 -0.33 9.99 6.46
N ASP A 88 -0.40 8.67 6.57
CA ASP A 88 -0.14 7.71 5.51
C ASP A 88 -1.32 6.74 5.38
N ILE A 89 -1.63 6.33 4.15
CA ILE A 89 -2.79 5.47 3.87
C ILE A 89 -2.51 4.58 2.67
N GLY A 90 -2.75 3.27 2.82
CA GLY A 90 -2.70 2.30 1.73
C GLY A 90 -4.06 2.18 1.08
N PHE A 91 -4.12 2.39 -0.25
CA PHE A 91 -5.36 2.31 -1.03
C PHE A 91 -5.43 1.04 -1.89
N GLY A 92 -4.29 0.55 -2.38
CA GLY A 92 -4.22 -0.65 -3.21
C GLY A 92 -3.19 -1.64 -2.69
N ILE A 93 -3.51 -2.94 -2.78
CA ILE A 93 -2.57 -4.03 -2.50
C ILE A 93 -2.66 -5.11 -3.57
N ALA A 94 -1.50 -5.64 -3.98
CA ALA A 94 -1.34 -6.80 -4.83
C ALA A 94 -0.22 -7.70 -4.29
N MET A 95 -0.03 -8.86 -4.89
CA MET A 95 0.98 -9.83 -4.48
C MET A 95 1.58 -10.55 -5.70
N ASP A 96 2.87 -10.86 -5.63
CA ASP A 96 3.55 -11.72 -6.62
C ASP A 96 3.50 -13.22 -6.24
N ALA A 97 3.92 -14.09 -7.15
CA ALA A 97 3.91 -15.54 -6.94
C ALA A 97 4.83 -16.00 -5.78
N ASP A 98 5.80 -15.18 -5.38
CA ASP A 98 6.71 -15.43 -4.27
C ASP A 98 6.14 -14.93 -2.92
N GLY A 99 4.93 -14.36 -2.93
CA GLY A 99 4.21 -13.92 -1.74
C GLY A 99 4.60 -12.53 -1.24
N HIS A 100 5.34 -11.74 -2.02
CA HIS A 100 5.64 -10.36 -1.68
C HIS A 100 4.39 -9.50 -1.82
N ALA A 101 4.11 -8.67 -0.81
CA ALA A 101 3.02 -7.71 -0.88
C ALA A 101 3.49 -6.40 -1.53
N TYR A 102 2.72 -5.88 -2.47
CA TYR A 102 2.93 -4.61 -3.13
C TYR A 102 1.81 -3.67 -2.74
N VAL A 103 2.13 -2.51 -2.20
CA VAL A 103 1.18 -1.53 -1.71
C VAL A 103 1.38 -0.21 -2.40
N THR A 104 0.27 0.42 -2.78
CA THR A 104 0.25 1.81 -3.21
C THR A 104 -0.77 2.59 -2.38
N GLY A 105 -0.58 3.89 -2.32
CA GLY A 105 -1.45 4.76 -1.56
C GLY A 105 -0.97 6.19 -1.60
N ARG A 106 -1.19 6.91 -0.50
CA ARG A 106 -0.76 8.29 -0.34
C ARG A 106 -0.01 8.45 0.97
N THR A 107 1.07 9.23 0.91
CA THR A 107 1.82 9.66 2.08
C THR A 107 1.85 11.19 2.17
N LYS A 108 1.80 11.72 3.40
CA LYS A 108 2.14 13.13 3.71
C LYS A 108 3.46 13.24 4.49
N SER A 109 4.16 12.11 4.65
CA SER A 109 5.31 11.98 5.51
C SER A 109 6.59 12.27 4.74
N LEU A 110 7.29 13.35 5.12
CA LEU A 110 8.64 13.64 4.59
C LEU A 110 9.62 12.49 4.83
N ASN A 111 9.43 11.73 5.90
CA ASN A 111 10.24 10.58 6.29
C ASN A 111 9.54 9.24 6.00
N PHE A 112 8.62 9.18 5.03
CA PHE A 112 8.07 7.90 4.57
C PHE A 112 9.21 6.95 4.18
N PRO A 113 9.13 5.66 4.54
CA PRO A 113 10.26 4.77 4.36
C PRO A 113 10.52 4.49 2.88
N THR A 114 11.71 4.84 2.41
CA THR A 114 12.22 4.53 1.07
C THR A 114 13.42 3.59 1.14
N THR A 115 13.81 3.02 -0.01
CA THR A 115 15.00 2.15 -0.12
C THR A 115 16.11 2.81 -0.92
N PRO A 116 17.39 2.47 -0.65
CA PRO A 116 18.51 2.96 -1.46
C PRO A 116 18.31 2.63 -2.94
N GLY A 117 18.54 3.60 -3.82
CA GLY A 117 18.36 3.43 -5.27
C GLY A 117 16.91 3.44 -5.75
N ALA A 118 15.94 3.78 -4.89
CA ALA A 118 14.56 4.03 -5.31
C ALA A 118 14.49 5.13 -6.38
N VAL A 119 13.44 5.07 -7.21
CA VAL A 119 13.17 6.06 -8.27
C VAL A 119 13.08 7.46 -7.70
N ASP A 120 12.43 7.58 -6.54
CA ASP A 120 12.37 8.82 -5.78
C ASP A 120 12.44 8.53 -4.27
N THR A 121 13.32 9.26 -3.60
CA THR A 121 13.54 9.18 -2.15
C THR A 121 13.06 10.43 -1.41
N SER A 122 12.44 11.39 -2.10
CA SER A 122 12.04 12.68 -1.57
C SER A 122 10.53 12.87 -1.64
N TYR A 123 9.98 13.52 -0.62
CA TYR A 123 8.60 14.00 -0.62
C TYR A 123 8.55 15.38 -1.27
N ASN A 124 7.83 15.53 -2.38
CA ASN A 124 7.99 16.66 -3.28
C ASN A 124 6.84 17.68 -3.26
N GLY A 125 5.72 17.40 -2.61
CA GLY A 125 4.56 18.29 -2.61
C GLY A 125 3.75 18.32 -1.31
N TRP A 126 2.43 18.21 -1.45
CA TRP A 126 1.46 18.24 -0.34
C TRP A 126 0.89 16.85 -0.02
N GLY A 127 1.32 15.85 -0.77
CA GLY A 127 1.04 14.45 -0.56
C GLY A 127 1.49 13.71 -1.80
N ASP A 128 2.28 12.66 -1.65
CA ASP A 128 2.81 11.91 -2.78
C ASP A 128 2.17 10.53 -2.80
N ALA A 129 2.04 9.96 -4.00
CA ALA A 129 1.80 8.53 -4.08
C ALA A 129 3.06 7.79 -3.61
N PHE A 130 2.89 6.55 -3.16
CA PHE A 130 4.02 5.66 -2.91
C PHE A 130 3.80 4.31 -3.58
N VAL A 131 4.91 3.60 -3.80
CA VAL A 131 4.89 2.19 -4.17
C VAL A 131 5.89 1.46 -3.28
N THR A 132 5.39 0.48 -2.53
CA THR A 132 6.19 -0.31 -1.59
C THR A 132 6.04 -1.79 -1.89
N LYS A 133 7.16 -2.51 -1.99
CA LYS A 133 7.21 -3.98 -2.00
C LYS A 133 7.79 -4.49 -0.69
N LEU A 134 7.03 -5.32 0.03
CA LEU A 134 7.46 -5.99 1.26
C LEU A 134 7.97 -7.39 0.95
N ALA A 135 8.96 -7.85 1.72
CA ALA A 135 9.35 -9.26 1.75
C ALA A 135 8.14 -10.13 2.15
N PRO A 136 8.10 -11.44 1.78
CA PRO A 136 6.93 -12.28 2.07
C PRO A 136 6.65 -12.45 3.58
N THR A 137 7.67 -12.21 4.41
CA THR A 137 7.55 -12.17 5.87
C THR A 137 6.87 -10.90 6.40
N GLY A 138 6.77 -9.84 5.60
CA GLY A 138 6.27 -8.53 6.01
C GLY A 138 7.26 -7.69 6.84
N PHE A 139 8.48 -8.17 7.09
CA PHE A 139 9.41 -7.56 8.05
C PHE A 139 10.45 -6.61 7.43
N SER A 140 10.58 -6.61 6.10
CA SER A 140 11.52 -5.74 5.40
C SER A 140 10.94 -5.25 4.09
N LEU A 141 11.44 -4.10 3.64
CA LEU A 141 11.14 -3.57 2.31
C LEU A 141 12.12 -4.23 1.32
N VAL A 142 11.59 -4.80 0.25
CA VAL A 142 12.39 -5.13 -0.93
C VAL A 142 12.70 -3.84 -1.68
N TYR A 143 11.68 -3.01 -1.91
CA TYR A 143 11.85 -1.64 -2.36
C TYR A 143 10.71 -0.75 -1.84
N SER A 144 10.96 0.56 -1.78
CA SER A 144 9.92 1.56 -1.51
C SER A 144 10.34 2.91 -2.08
N THR A 145 9.41 3.57 -2.78
CA THR A 145 9.65 4.82 -3.51
C THR A 145 8.45 5.75 -3.40
N PHE A 146 8.71 7.06 -3.46
CA PHE A 146 7.68 8.03 -3.80
C PHE A 146 7.34 7.96 -5.30
N LEU A 147 6.15 8.45 -5.64
CA LEU A 147 5.66 8.66 -7.00
C LEU A 147 4.82 9.95 -7.03
N GLY A 148 5.29 10.96 -7.72
CA GLY A 148 4.60 12.24 -7.77
C GLY A 148 5.49 13.37 -8.25
N GLY A 149 4.96 14.58 -8.14
CA GLY A 149 5.68 15.82 -8.39
C GLY A 149 5.40 16.84 -7.29
N ASN A 150 5.34 18.12 -7.62
CA ASN A 150 5.34 19.20 -6.64
C ASN A 150 3.97 19.57 -6.03
N GLN A 151 2.91 18.81 -6.30
CA GLN A 151 1.57 19.04 -5.77
C GLN A 151 1.01 17.83 -5.02
N HIS A 152 -0.23 17.44 -5.28
CA HIS A 152 -0.90 16.31 -4.64
C HIS A 152 -0.97 15.15 -5.63
N ASP A 153 -0.41 14.02 -5.21
CA ASP A 153 -0.39 12.77 -5.93
C ASP A 153 -0.87 11.64 -5.00
N TRP A 154 -1.57 10.65 -5.56
CA TRP A 154 -2.01 9.49 -4.80
C TRP A 154 -2.15 8.27 -5.73
N GLY A 155 -1.71 7.11 -5.25
CA GLY A 155 -1.99 5.83 -5.89
C GLY A 155 -3.31 5.27 -5.40
N GLU A 156 -4.10 4.69 -6.29
CA GLU A 156 -5.43 4.15 -5.99
C GLU A 156 -5.45 2.62 -6.07
N ALA A 157 -4.82 2.05 -7.12
CA ALA A 157 -4.81 0.62 -7.36
C ALA A 157 -3.45 0.17 -7.91
N ILE A 158 -3.13 -1.10 -7.66
CA ILE A 158 -1.88 -1.74 -8.06
C ILE A 158 -2.14 -3.17 -8.52
N THR A 159 -1.47 -3.61 -9.58
CA THR A 159 -1.43 -5.02 -10.02
C THR A 159 -0.01 -5.39 -10.44
N ILE A 160 0.32 -6.67 -10.34
CA ILE A 160 1.65 -7.21 -10.66
C ILE A 160 1.54 -8.18 -11.84
N ASP A 161 2.47 -8.10 -12.80
CA ASP A 161 2.56 -9.11 -13.87
C ASP A 161 3.39 -10.34 -13.43
N LYS A 162 3.49 -11.33 -14.31
CA LYS A 162 4.22 -12.58 -14.03
C LYS A 162 5.74 -12.38 -13.92
N GLU A 163 6.26 -11.27 -14.41
CA GLU A 163 7.66 -10.87 -14.29
C GLU A 163 7.92 -10.07 -12.99
N GLY A 164 6.88 -9.72 -12.23
CA GLY A 164 7.00 -8.96 -10.99
C GLY A 164 6.92 -7.44 -11.14
N HIS A 165 6.61 -6.94 -12.34
CA HIS A 165 6.47 -5.50 -12.57
C HIS A 165 5.16 -4.99 -11.96
N ALA A 166 5.24 -3.87 -11.25
CA ALA A 166 4.08 -3.22 -10.66
C ALA A 166 3.47 -2.21 -11.63
N TYR A 167 2.16 -2.30 -11.85
CA TYR A 167 1.36 -1.32 -12.58
C TYR A 167 0.47 -0.60 -11.59
N VAL A 168 0.60 0.72 -11.52
CA VAL A 168 -0.09 1.58 -10.56
C VAL A 168 -0.94 2.59 -11.30
N THR A 169 -2.17 2.76 -10.86
CA THR A 169 -3.04 3.86 -11.28
C THR A 169 -3.33 4.79 -10.13
N GLY A 170 -3.57 6.05 -10.43
CA GLY A 170 -3.89 7.05 -9.42
C GLY A 170 -4.22 8.40 -10.01
N GLY A 171 -4.22 9.43 -9.17
CA GLY A 171 -4.42 10.81 -9.57
C GLY A 171 -3.20 11.67 -9.26
N THR A 172 -2.97 12.67 -10.10
CA THR A 172 -1.93 13.69 -9.93
C THR A 172 -2.50 15.08 -10.14
N LYS A 173 -2.06 16.04 -9.33
CA LYS A 173 -2.24 17.48 -9.56
C LYS A 173 -0.93 18.17 -9.90
N SER A 174 0.14 17.40 -10.10
CA SER A 174 1.51 17.87 -10.23
C SER A 174 1.83 18.10 -11.71
N PRO A 175 2.08 19.35 -12.15
CA PRO A 175 2.45 19.64 -13.53
C PRO A 175 3.79 18.99 -13.96
N ASP A 176 4.62 18.64 -12.98
CA ASP A 176 5.92 17.98 -13.11
C ASP A 176 5.88 16.48 -12.74
N PHE A 177 4.70 15.85 -12.75
CA PHE A 177 4.58 14.41 -12.54
C PHE A 177 5.49 13.64 -13.51
N PRO A 178 6.24 12.61 -13.04
CA PRO A 178 7.20 11.90 -13.88
C PRO A 178 6.50 11.16 -15.02
N THR A 179 6.92 11.45 -16.26
CA THR A 179 6.46 10.78 -17.47
C THR A 179 7.64 10.30 -18.31
N THR A 180 7.40 9.30 -19.16
CA THR A 180 8.43 8.73 -20.04
C THR A 180 8.36 9.29 -21.46
N PRO A 181 9.47 9.26 -22.22
CA PRO A 181 9.43 9.60 -23.64
C PRO A 181 8.40 8.76 -24.40
N GLY A 182 7.54 9.42 -25.18
CA GLY A 182 6.47 8.74 -25.93
C GLY A 182 5.21 8.42 -25.12
N ALA A 183 5.10 8.92 -23.88
CA ALA A 183 3.85 8.83 -23.12
C ALA A 183 2.66 9.47 -23.86
N LEU A 184 1.47 8.92 -23.63
CA LEU A 184 0.20 9.41 -24.23
C LEU A 184 -0.09 10.88 -23.86
N GLY A 185 0.33 11.30 -22.66
CA GLY A 185 0.29 12.67 -22.19
C GLY A 185 1.46 12.93 -21.25
N SER A 186 2.10 14.09 -21.40
CA SER A 186 3.27 14.50 -20.63
C SER A 186 3.05 15.80 -19.84
N ALA A 187 1.81 16.28 -19.78
CA ALA A 187 1.42 17.50 -19.08
C ALA A 187 -0.06 17.42 -18.70
N LEU A 188 -0.42 18.09 -17.61
CA LEU A 188 -1.80 18.16 -17.15
C LEU A 188 -2.70 18.87 -18.18
N LYS A 189 -3.91 18.35 -18.37
CA LYS A 189 -4.95 18.97 -19.21
C LYS A 189 -5.99 19.76 -18.40
N GLY A 190 -5.91 19.72 -17.08
CA GLY A 190 -6.77 20.44 -16.13
C GLY A 190 -6.12 20.55 -14.75
N ASP A 191 -6.94 20.68 -13.69
CA ASP A 191 -6.46 20.81 -12.30
C ASP A 191 -5.79 19.54 -11.74
N GLY A 192 -5.95 18.42 -12.46
CA GLY A 192 -5.31 17.14 -12.21
C GLY A 192 -5.73 16.12 -13.26
N ASP A 193 -4.92 15.08 -13.42
CA ASP A 193 -5.15 13.99 -14.35
C ASP A 193 -4.97 12.64 -13.67
N ALA A 194 -5.54 11.59 -14.27
CA ALA A 194 -5.21 10.22 -13.88
C ALA A 194 -3.85 9.82 -14.48
N PHE A 195 -3.09 9.01 -13.76
CA PHE A 195 -1.87 8.39 -14.27
C PHE A 195 -1.98 6.87 -14.33
N VAL A 196 -1.16 6.27 -15.19
CA VAL A 196 -0.81 4.85 -15.16
C VAL A 196 0.70 4.74 -15.28
N THR A 197 1.33 4.07 -14.32
CA THR A 197 2.79 3.91 -14.25
C THR A 197 3.14 2.44 -14.12
N ARG A 198 4.17 2.00 -14.85
CA ARG A 198 4.78 0.69 -14.66
C ARG A 198 6.16 0.86 -14.04
N TYR A 199 6.45 0.09 -13.00
CA TYR A 199 7.78 0.00 -12.40
C TYR A 199 8.50 -1.27 -12.85
N GLU A 200 9.73 -1.09 -13.32
CA GLU A 200 10.71 -2.15 -13.54
C GLU A 200 11.79 -1.99 -12.45
N LEU A 201 11.83 -2.90 -11.48
CA LEU A 201 12.86 -2.91 -10.43
C LEU A 201 13.29 -4.36 -10.16
#